data_AF-A0A0F6YI92-F1
#
_entry.id   AF-A0A0F6YI92-F1
#
_cell.length_a   1.000
_cell.length_b   1.000
_cell.length_c   1.000
_cell.angle_alpha   90.00
_cell.angle_beta   90.00
_cell.angle_gamma   90.00
#
_symmetry.space_group_name_H-M   'P 1'
#
loop_
_entity.id
_entity.type
_entity.pdbx_description
1 polymer ?
#
loop_
_entity_poly.entity_id
_entity_poly.type
_entity_poly.pdbx_seq_one_letter_code
_entity_poly.pdbx_strand_id
1 'polypeptide(L)'
;MRRYALALLLCLPGCCSSCGCGAAAPLAGGPTPYARCAIADPPPARSARVGDLTWRIEDRSLAIEGLPESFPIALARGPAPFRDPLALDALGPARLLVVIGSLGDDEATATANVAALGQLSIPTLILAGGRDDPAHLRAALDALEEPARDRVIDVSALRSVRIGTHLVLVPAAGAPEGRYARADTACGLGADDAEAIADALGDPGEGERRILLSWAAPAAIGAEGGDAGSPSIAALASTIGARHALVAWPESHAGRVLSSDDAVTAFAPALAGPELVRADGSRAPSRPLLLTIGPSGIGTTPAPDSP
;
A
#
# COMPACT_ATOMS: atom_id res chain seq x y z
N MET A 1 49.88 -51.00 19.18
CA MET A 1 48.42 -50.80 19.09
C MET A 1 48.17 -49.34 18.69
N ARG A 2 47.88 -49.09 17.41
CA ARG A 2 47.65 -47.73 16.86
C ARG A 2 46.21 -47.32 17.19
N ARG A 3 46.04 -46.24 17.95
CA ARG A 3 44.73 -45.65 18.26
C ARG A 3 44.36 -44.71 17.11
N TYR A 4 43.32 -45.06 16.36
CA TYR A 4 42.69 -44.20 15.37
C TYR A 4 41.91 -43.11 16.12
N ALA A 5 42.33 -41.86 15.98
CA ALA A 5 41.52 -40.71 16.36
C ALA A 5 40.44 -40.54 15.28
N LEU A 6 39.21 -40.91 15.63
CA LEU A 6 38.00 -40.77 14.84
C LEU A 6 37.68 -39.27 14.73
N ALA A 7 38.01 -38.67 13.57
CA ALA A 7 37.58 -37.32 13.23
C ALA A 7 36.06 -37.34 13.00
N LEU A 8 35.31 -36.87 14.00
CA LEU A 8 33.88 -36.65 13.90
C LEU A 8 33.65 -35.37 13.09
N LEU A 9 33.58 -35.51 11.76
CA LEU A 9 33.19 -34.46 10.85
C LEU A 9 31.68 -34.19 11.05
N LEU A 10 31.34 -33.17 11.84
CA LEU A 10 29.98 -32.66 11.98
C LEU A 10 29.58 -31.99 10.67
N CYS A 11 28.89 -32.74 9.81
CA CYS A 11 28.09 -32.20 8.72
C CYS A 11 26.90 -31.43 9.32
N LEU A 12 27.06 -30.12 9.55
CA LEU A 12 25.92 -29.23 9.74
C LEU A 12 25.15 -29.16 8.40
N PRO A 13 23.84 -29.47 8.40
CA PRO A 13 23.03 -29.50 7.19
C PRO A 13 22.85 -28.10 6.63
N GLY A 14 22.89 -28.01 5.30
CA GLY A 14 22.93 -26.77 4.55
C GLY A 14 21.71 -25.87 4.78
N CYS A 15 22.01 -24.60 5.06
CA CYS A 15 21.15 -23.51 4.64
C CYS A 15 21.11 -23.53 3.09
N CYS A 16 19.94 -23.85 2.56
CA CYS A 16 19.60 -23.68 1.15
C CYS A 16 19.87 -22.22 0.73
N SER A 17 20.96 -22.00 0.02
CA SER A 17 21.38 -20.72 -0.54
C SER A 17 20.57 -20.31 -1.80
N SER A 18 19.27 -20.63 -1.86
CA SER A 18 18.39 -20.17 -2.95
C SER A 18 16.92 -19.97 -2.57
N CYS A 19 16.57 -19.98 -1.28
CA CYS A 19 15.25 -19.52 -0.83
C CYS A 19 15.45 -18.18 -0.15
N GLY A 20 14.90 -17.11 -0.74
CA GLY A 20 14.91 -15.76 -0.16
C GLY A 20 14.09 -15.69 1.12
N CYS A 21 14.62 -16.21 2.22
CA CYS A 21 14.13 -15.94 3.56
C CYS A 21 14.56 -14.52 3.93
N GLY A 22 13.83 -13.52 3.46
CA GLY A 22 13.83 -12.23 4.17
C GLY A 22 13.40 -12.50 5.61
N ALA A 23 14.02 -11.83 6.58
CA ALA A 23 13.59 -11.97 7.97
C ALA A 23 12.12 -11.55 8.07
N ALA A 24 11.34 -12.31 8.85
CA ALA A 24 9.97 -11.90 9.15
C ALA A 24 9.99 -10.50 9.77
N ALA A 25 9.03 -9.65 9.39
CA ALA A 25 8.91 -8.31 9.95
C ALA A 25 8.91 -8.36 11.48
N PRO A 26 9.66 -7.48 12.17
CA PRO A 26 9.69 -7.49 13.63
C PRO A 26 8.30 -7.19 14.18
N LEU A 27 7.93 -7.87 15.28
CA LEU A 27 6.65 -7.67 15.95
C LEU A 27 6.74 -6.51 16.95
N ALA A 28 5.67 -5.73 17.04
CA ALA A 28 5.45 -4.70 18.05
C ALA A 28 4.23 -5.03 18.93
N GLY A 29 4.22 -4.45 20.14
CA GLY A 29 3.06 -4.47 21.02
C GLY A 29 2.02 -3.41 20.66
N GLY A 30 0.81 -3.57 21.20
CA GLY A 30 -0.35 -2.69 20.97
C GLY A 30 -1.60 -3.36 21.53
N PRO A 31 -2.81 -2.77 21.36
CA PRO A 31 -4.07 -3.43 21.68
C PRO A 31 -4.20 -4.80 20.98
N THR A 32 -3.67 -4.88 19.76
CA THR A 32 -3.36 -6.13 19.05
C THR A 32 -1.88 -6.03 18.65
N PRO A 33 -1.04 -7.05 18.92
CA PRO A 33 0.31 -7.10 18.35
C PRO A 33 0.29 -6.98 16.83
N TYR A 34 1.38 -6.50 16.22
CA TYR A 34 1.42 -6.29 14.77
C TYR A 34 2.83 -6.41 14.20
N ALA A 35 2.91 -6.73 12.90
CA ALA A 35 4.14 -6.77 12.13
C ALA A 35 4.53 -5.36 11.65
N ARG A 36 5.75 -4.91 11.94
CA ARG A 36 6.25 -3.58 11.54
C ARG A 36 6.75 -3.60 10.09
N CYS A 37 5.83 -3.65 9.14
CA CYS A 37 6.13 -3.85 7.71
C CYS A 37 7.03 -2.76 7.10
N ALA A 38 6.87 -1.50 7.53
CA ALA A 38 7.66 -0.37 7.01
C ALA A 38 9.16 -0.44 7.35
N ILE A 39 9.55 -1.23 8.35
CA ILE A 39 10.94 -1.42 8.77
C ILE A 39 11.45 -2.86 8.59
N ALA A 40 10.61 -3.79 8.11
CA ALA A 40 11.01 -5.13 7.68
C ALA A 40 12.05 -5.07 6.57
N ASP A 41 12.85 -6.10 6.33
CA ASP A 41 13.94 -6.06 5.33
C ASP A 41 13.53 -5.41 3.99
N PRO A 42 14.41 -4.58 3.38
CA PRO A 42 14.10 -3.95 2.11
C PRO A 42 13.79 -5.02 1.04
N PRO A 43 12.83 -4.77 0.14
CA PRO A 43 12.58 -5.65 -0.99
C PRO A 43 13.83 -5.78 -1.87
N PRO A 44 14.01 -6.91 -2.58
CA PRO A 44 15.12 -7.06 -3.49
C PRO A 44 15.06 -5.99 -4.59
N ALA A 45 16.22 -5.49 -4.99
CA ALA A 45 16.31 -4.57 -6.11
C ALA A 45 15.75 -5.25 -7.37
N ARG A 46 14.84 -4.55 -8.06
CA ARG A 46 14.21 -5.04 -9.28
C ARG A 46 13.72 -3.89 -10.14
N SER A 47 13.61 -4.11 -11.43
CA SER A 47 13.10 -3.12 -12.38
C SER A 47 12.34 -3.81 -13.50
N ALA A 48 11.31 -3.17 -14.02
CA ALA A 48 10.61 -3.66 -15.20
C ALA A 48 10.01 -2.53 -16.02
N ARG A 49 9.46 -2.90 -17.19
CA ARG A 49 8.75 -2.01 -18.09
C ARG A 49 7.33 -2.52 -18.30
N VAL A 50 6.33 -1.66 -18.05
CA VAL A 50 4.91 -1.94 -18.25
C VAL A 50 4.34 -0.87 -19.19
N GLY A 51 4.15 -1.25 -20.45
CA GLY A 51 3.80 -0.28 -21.50
C GLY A 51 4.90 0.78 -21.67
N ASP A 52 4.51 2.05 -21.54
CA ASP A 52 5.47 3.17 -21.60
C ASP A 52 6.20 3.40 -20.28
N LEU A 53 5.75 2.76 -19.20
CA LEU A 53 6.24 3.03 -17.86
C LEU A 53 7.43 2.14 -17.53
N THR A 54 8.48 2.76 -17.00
CA THR A 54 9.60 2.04 -16.43
C THR A 54 9.59 2.28 -14.93
N TRP A 55 9.80 1.22 -14.16
CA TRP A 55 9.90 1.36 -12.72
C TRP A 55 11.10 0.58 -12.18
N ARG A 56 11.63 1.05 -11.06
CA ARG A 56 12.82 0.49 -10.41
C ARG A 56 12.69 0.61 -8.90
N ILE A 57 12.92 -0.50 -8.21
CA ILE A 57 13.05 -0.59 -6.76
C ILE A 57 14.53 -0.71 -6.44
N GLU A 58 15.02 0.18 -5.60
CA GLU A 58 16.32 0.09 -4.94
C GLU A 58 16.13 0.43 -3.46
N ASP A 59 16.69 -0.41 -2.59
CA ASP A 59 16.50 -0.36 -1.15
C ASP A 59 15.01 -0.29 -0.77
N ARG A 60 14.53 0.90 -0.36
CA ARG A 60 13.13 1.16 0.03
C ARG A 60 12.49 2.25 -0.81
N SER A 61 13.00 2.46 -2.00
CA SER A 61 12.54 3.50 -2.91
C SER A 61 12.14 2.90 -4.24
N LEU A 62 10.91 3.19 -4.65
CA LEU A 62 10.40 2.89 -5.99
C LEU A 62 10.46 4.18 -6.81
N ALA A 63 11.12 4.14 -7.96
CA ALA A 63 11.04 5.18 -8.98
C ALA A 63 10.12 4.70 -10.11
N ILE A 64 9.21 5.56 -10.57
CA ILE A 64 8.33 5.33 -11.72
C ILE A 64 8.52 6.48 -12.72
N GLU A 65 8.87 6.12 -13.95
CA GLU A 65 9.17 7.02 -15.06
C GLU A 65 8.29 6.72 -16.28
N GLY A 66 8.16 7.68 -17.19
CA GLY A 66 7.37 7.54 -18.42
C GLY A 66 5.89 7.95 -18.29
N LEU A 67 5.45 8.40 -17.10
CA LEU A 67 4.15 9.05 -16.93
C LEU A 67 4.22 10.51 -17.43
N PRO A 68 3.16 11.03 -18.09
CA PRO A 68 3.07 12.45 -18.40
C PRO A 68 2.97 13.27 -17.10
N GLU A 69 3.20 14.58 -17.19
CA GLU A 69 3.17 15.51 -16.06
C GLU A 69 1.85 15.47 -15.27
N SER A 70 0.73 15.23 -15.98
CA SER A 70 -0.58 14.97 -15.40
C SER A 70 -1.16 13.66 -15.94
N PHE A 71 -1.61 12.76 -15.07
CA PHE A 71 -2.14 11.45 -15.47
C PHE A 71 -3.27 10.97 -14.55
N PRO A 72 -4.23 10.19 -15.09
CA PRO A 72 -5.29 9.59 -14.30
C PRO A 72 -4.77 8.37 -13.51
N ILE A 73 -5.18 8.28 -12.25
CA ILE A 73 -5.02 7.11 -11.39
C ILE A 73 -6.37 6.56 -10.97
N ALA A 74 -6.42 5.27 -10.70
CA ALA A 74 -7.51 4.63 -9.98
C ALA A 74 -7.07 4.38 -8.54
N LEU A 75 -7.88 4.81 -7.57
CA LEU A 75 -7.71 4.54 -6.15
C LEU A 75 -8.80 3.59 -5.69
N ALA A 76 -8.42 2.50 -5.02
CA ALA A 76 -9.39 1.58 -4.44
C ALA A 76 -8.80 0.81 -3.25
N ARG A 77 -9.64 0.03 -2.57
CA ARG A 77 -9.24 -1.02 -1.62
C ARG A 77 -9.73 -2.36 -2.12
N GLY A 78 -9.10 -3.45 -1.70
CA GLY A 78 -9.53 -4.79 -2.06
C GLY A 78 -10.90 -5.15 -1.45
N PRO A 79 -11.45 -6.32 -1.83
CA PRO A 79 -12.83 -6.69 -1.52
C PRO A 79 -12.99 -7.28 -0.12
N ALA A 80 -11.90 -7.65 0.57
CA ALA A 80 -11.98 -8.37 1.85
C ALA A 80 -12.76 -7.57 2.92
N PRO A 81 -13.67 -8.22 3.67
CA PRO A 81 -13.86 -9.67 3.77
C PRO A 81 -14.76 -10.29 2.69
N PHE A 82 -15.30 -9.50 1.78
CA PHE A 82 -16.10 -10.02 0.66
C PHE A 82 -15.17 -10.70 -0.35
N ARG A 83 -15.63 -11.81 -0.92
CA ARG A 83 -14.90 -12.60 -1.93
C ARG A 83 -15.47 -12.38 -3.33
N ASP A 84 -16.08 -11.21 -3.52
CA ASP A 84 -16.67 -10.85 -4.80
C ASP A 84 -15.55 -10.58 -5.83
N PRO A 85 -15.76 -10.92 -7.11
CA PRO A 85 -14.80 -10.60 -8.17
C PRO A 85 -14.53 -9.11 -8.25
N LEU A 86 -13.25 -8.73 -8.42
CA LEU A 86 -12.83 -7.33 -8.56
C LEU A 86 -13.49 -6.66 -9.78
N ALA A 87 -14.10 -5.47 -9.60
CA ALA A 87 -14.65 -4.64 -10.67
C ALA A 87 -13.53 -3.88 -11.42
N LEU A 88 -12.66 -4.64 -12.08
CA LEU A 88 -11.48 -4.13 -12.80
C LEU A 88 -11.83 -3.46 -14.14
N ASP A 89 -13.00 -3.74 -14.69
CA ASP A 89 -13.55 -3.06 -15.86
C ASP A 89 -13.87 -1.58 -15.59
N ALA A 90 -14.10 -1.20 -14.33
CA ALA A 90 -14.37 0.17 -13.91
C ALA A 90 -13.12 1.07 -13.79
N LEU A 91 -11.93 0.59 -14.17
CA LEU A 91 -10.67 1.36 -14.11
C LEU A 91 -10.60 2.49 -15.14
N GLY A 92 -11.43 2.45 -16.20
CA GLY A 92 -11.51 3.52 -17.19
C GLY A 92 -10.15 3.90 -17.80
N PRO A 93 -9.79 5.18 -17.88
CA PRO A 93 -8.55 5.64 -18.51
C PRO A 93 -7.33 5.60 -17.56
N ALA A 94 -7.43 4.99 -16.37
CA ALA A 94 -6.35 5.01 -15.38
C ALA A 94 -5.04 4.44 -15.95
N ARG A 95 -3.92 5.14 -15.68
CA ARG A 95 -2.56 4.73 -16.04
C ARG A 95 -1.85 3.96 -14.92
N LEU A 96 -2.37 4.06 -13.70
CA LEU A 96 -1.85 3.45 -12.48
C LEU A 96 -3.05 3.10 -11.59
N LEU A 97 -3.06 1.88 -11.05
CA LEU A 97 -3.98 1.50 -9.97
C LEU A 97 -3.24 1.53 -8.64
N VAL A 98 -3.87 2.10 -7.62
CA VAL A 98 -3.40 2.09 -6.23
C VAL A 98 -4.46 1.36 -5.40
N VAL A 99 -4.09 0.21 -4.84
CA VAL A 99 -4.93 -0.60 -3.96
C VAL A 99 -4.43 -0.49 -2.52
N ILE A 100 -5.27 0.05 -1.64
CA ILE A 100 -4.93 0.26 -0.24
C ILE A 100 -5.71 -0.73 0.65
N GLY A 101 -5.02 -1.79 1.04
CA GLY A 101 -5.48 -2.82 1.94
C GLY A 101 -6.66 -3.66 1.45
N SER A 102 -7.17 -4.53 2.34
CA SER A 102 -8.32 -5.41 2.09
C SER A 102 -8.14 -6.40 0.92
N LEU A 103 -6.90 -6.81 0.66
CA LEU A 103 -6.57 -7.80 -0.36
C LEU A 103 -6.76 -9.25 0.13
N GLY A 104 -6.76 -9.50 1.44
CA GLY A 104 -7.15 -10.79 2.00
C GLY A 104 -6.71 -11.01 3.43
N ASP A 105 -7.63 -11.42 4.29
CA ASP A 105 -7.36 -11.93 5.64
C ASP A 105 -7.08 -13.45 5.65
N ASP A 106 -7.17 -14.11 4.49
CA ASP A 106 -6.79 -15.51 4.28
C ASP A 106 -6.03 -15.71 2.95
N GLU A 107 -5.30 -16.83 2.85
CA GLU A 107 -4.43 -17.17 1.71
C GLU A 107 -5.20 -17.25 0.38
N ALA A 108 -6.39 -17.85 0.39
CA ALA A 108 -7.19 -18.05 -0.81
C ALA A 108 -7.66 -16.70 -1.39
N THR A 109 -8.11 -15.80 -0.51
CA THR A 109 -8.57 -14.45 -0.87
C THR A 109 -7.41 -13.59 -1.37
N ALA A 110 -6.26 -13.61 -0.68
CA ALA A 110 -5.06 -12.89 -1.11
C ALA A 110 -4.57 -13.38 -2.48
N THR A 111 -4.51 -14.69 -2.68
CA THR A 111 -4.08 -15.31 -3.95
C THR A 111 -5.01 -14.93 -5.09
N ALA A 112 -6.32 -15.06 -4.91
CA ALA A 112 -7.29 -14.74 -5.95
C ALA A 112 -7.23 -13.25 -6.35
N ASN A 113 -7.14 -12.36 -5.36
CA ASN A 113 -7.10 -10.92 -5.61
C ASN A 113 -5.80 -10.48 -6.29
N VAL A 114 -4.65 -10.93 -5.82
CA VAL A 114 -3.35 -10.60 -6.44
C VAL A 114 -3.26 -11.17 -7.86
N ALA A 115 -3.73 -12.39 -8.09
CA ALA A 115 -3.80 -12.99 -9.42
C ALA A 115 -4.68 -12.18 -10.38
N ALA A 116 -5.83 -11.68 -9.91
CA ALA A 116 -6.72 -10.83 -10.70
C ALA A 116 -6.06 -9.48 -11.05
N LEU A 117 -5.36 -8.85 -10.10
CA LEU A 117 -4.59 -7.63 -10.36
C LEU A 117 -3.46 -7.86 -11.38
N GLY A 118 -2.83 -9.04 -11.36
CA GLY A 118 -1.80 -9.44 -12.32
C GLY A 118 -2.29 -9.53 -13.78
N GLN A 119 -3.60 -9.67 -13.99
CA GLN A 119 -4.20 -9.69 -15.33
C GLN A 119 -4.34 -8.30 -15.96
N LEU A 120 -4.23 -7.23 -15.16
CA LEU A 120 -4.29 -5.86 -15.66
C LEU A 120 -3.12 -5.57 -16.61
N SER A 121 -3.32 -4.63 -17.53
CA SER A 121 -2.28 -4.13 -18.43
C SER A 121 -1.50 -2.93 -17.87
N ILE A 122 -1.99 -2.32 -16.78
CA ILE A 122 -1.39 -1.17 -16.12
C ILE A 122 -0.65 -1.59 -14.84
N PRO A 123 0.36 -0.84 -14.39
CA PRO A 123 0.97 -1.08 -13.10
C PRO A 123 -0.03 -0.87 -11.96
N THR A 124 0.10 -1.69 -10.93
CA THR A 124 -0.72 -1.69 -9.72
C THR A 124 0.18 -1.62 -8.50
N LEU A 125 0.05 -0.55 -7.71
CA LEU A 125 0.68 -0.44 -6.40
C LEU A 125 -0.28 -1.04 -5.37
N ILE A 126 0.22 -1.93 -4.53
CA ILE A 126 -0.55 -2.46 -3.40
C ILE A 126 0.11 -2.05 -2.08
N LEU A 127 -0.71 -1.51 -1.17
CA LEU A 127 -0.30 -1.19 0.20
C LEU A 127 -1.10 -2.10 1.14
N ALA A 128 -0.42 -2.93 1.93
CA ALA A 128 -1.06 -3.77 2.93
C ALA A 128 -1.77 -2.91 3.99
N GLY A 129 -3.02 -3.28 4.29
CA GLY A 129 -3.82 -2.66 5.34
C GLY A 129 -3.76 -3.45 6.65
N GLY A 130 -4.43 -2.92 7.68
CA GLY A 130 -4.52 -3.57 9.00
C GLY A 130 -5.27 -4.92 9.02
N ARG A 131 -5.92 -5.27 7.91
CA ARG A 131 -6.64 -6.54 7.76
C ARG A 131 -5.84 -7.60 7.01
N ASP A 132 -4.80 -7.19 6.30
CA ASP A 132 -4.10 -8.09 5.41
C ASP A 132 -3.02 -8.86 6.17
N ASP A 133 -2.91 -10.15 5.86
CA ASP A 133 -1.80 -10.96 6.34
C ASP A 133 -0.61 -10.79 5.38
N PRO A 134 0.56 -10.29 5.86
CA PRO A 134 1.72 -10.04 5.02
C PRO A 134 2.31 -11.32 4.42
N ALA A 135 2.21 -12.46 5.11
CA ALA A 135 2.72 -13.73 4.61
C ALA A 135 1.85 -14.25 3.46
N HIS A 136 0.52 -14.17 3.59
CA HIS A 136 -0.40 -14.52 2.49
C HIS A 136 -0.21 -13.60 1.28
N LEU A 137 -0.09 -12.29 1.50
CA LEU A 137 0.19 -11.33 0.42
C LEU A 137 1.50 -11.63 -0.29
N ARG A 138 2.58 -11.90 0.47
CA ARG A 138 3.88 -12.23 -0.10
C ARG A 138 3.83 -13.52 -0.92
N ALA A 139 3.23 -14.58 -0.39
CA ALA A 139 3.07 -15.84 -1.11
C ALA A 139 2.30 -15.65 -2.43
N ALA A 140 1.23 -14.85 -2.41
CA ALA A 140 0.45 -14.54 -3.60
C ALA A 140 1.24 -13.74 -4.66
N LEU A 141 2.11 -12.81 -4.23
CA LEU A 141 3.00 -12.05 -5.12
C LEU A 141 4.12 -12.93 -5.70
N ASP A 142 4.73 -13.78 -4.88
CA ASP A 142 5.78 -14.71 -5.29
C ASP A 142 5.28 -15.75 -6.30
N ALA A 143 3.97 -16.05 -6.29
CA ALA A 143 3.31 -16.92 -7.25
C ALA A 143 3.04 -16.28 -8.62
N LEU A 144 3.22 -14.96 -8.78
CA LEU A 144 3.05 -14.30 -10.07
C LEU A 144 4.20 -14.61 -11.01
N GLU A 145 3.86 -15.01 -12.24
CA GLU A 145 4.81 -15.14 -13.34
C GLU A 145 4.91 -13.85 -14.16
N GLU A 146 5.95 -13.71 -14.98
CA GLU A 146 6.00 -12.62 -15.96
C GLU A 146 4.93 -12.80 -17.05
N PRO A 147 4.27 -11.72 -17.51
CA PRO A 147 4.52 -10.32 -17.16
C PRO A 147 3.74 -9.81 -15.93
N ALA A 148 2.91 -10.63 -15.28
CA ALA A 148 2.06 -10.20 -14.16
C ALA A 148 2.87 -9.72 -12.95
N ARG A 149 3.97 -10.40 -12.63
CA ARG A 149 4.92 -10.02 -11.56
C ARG A 149 5.50 -8.61 -11.73
N ASP A 150 5.64 -8.17 -12.97
CA ASP A 150 6.19 -6.85 -13.29
C ASP A 150 5.16 -5.73 -13.16
N ARG A 151 3.88 -6.09 -13.06
CA ARG A 151 2.75 -5.14 -13.00
C ARG A 151 2.29 -4.90 -11.57
N VAL A 152 2.35 -5.90 -10.70
CA VAL A 152 1.92 -5.77 -9.30
C VAL A 152 3.12 -5.48 -8.41
N ILE A 153 3.04 -4.37 -7.68
CA ILE A 153 4.15 -3.86 -6.88
C ILE A 153 3.67 -3.65 -5.45
N ASP A 154 4.19 -4.47 -4.53
CA ASP A 154 4.02 -4.24 -3.10
C ASP A 154 4.87 -3.06 -2.64
N VAL A 155 4.20 -2.05 -2.08
CA VAL A 155 4.83 -0.84 -1.56
C VAL A 155 4.85 -0.81 -0.02
N SER A 156 4.45 -1.89 0.64
CA SER A 156 4.26 -1.95 2.10
C SER A 156 5.56 -1.84 2.91
N ALA A 157 6.68 -2.29 2.34
CA ALA A 157 8.02 -2.18 2.93
C ALA A 157 8.84 -0.99 2.41
N LEU A 158 8.25 -0.20 1.49
CA LEU A 158 8.90 0.97 0.92
C LEU A 158 8.68 2.22 1.79
N ARG A 159 9.61 3.17 1.67
CA ARG A 159 9.52 4.49 2.30
C ARG A 159 9.08 5.56 1.32
N SER A 160 9.35 5.36 0.03
CA SER A 160 8.99 6.31 -1.00
C SER A 160 8.63 5.65 -2.33
N VAL A 161 7.67 6.23 -3.02
CA VAL A 161 7.37 5.99 -4.43
C VAL A 161 7.50 7.31 -5.15
N ARG A 162 8.65 7.55 -5.80
CA ARG A 162 8.87 8.71 -6.66
C ARG A 162 8.23 8.49 -8.01
N ILE A 163 7.39 9.44 -8.41
CA ILE A 163 6.74 9.46 -9.71
C ILE A 163 7.15 10.74 -10.43
N GLY A 164 7.92 10.58 -11.51
CA GLY A 164 8.56 11.72 -12.17
C GLY A 164 9.53 12.46 -11.23
N THR A 165 9.63 13.78 -11.39
CA THR A 165 10.63 14.61 -10.70
C THR A 165 10.14 15.20 -9.38
N HIS A 166 8.84 15.43 -9.23
CA HIS A 166 8.29 16.25 -8.14
C HIS A 166 7.36 15.50 -7.20
N LEU A 167 6.84 14.33 -7.57
CA LEU A 167 5.85 13.64 -6.75
C LEU A 167 6.47 12.47 -5.98
N VAL A 168 6.16 12.40 -4.69
CA VAL A 168 6.52 11.30 -3.81
C VAL A 168 5.27 10.80 -3.09
N LEU A 169 4.85 9.56 -3.35
CA LEU A 169 3.93 8.87 -2.46
C LEU A 169 4.73 8.30 -1.29
N VAL A 170 4.24 8.47 -0.07
CA VAL A 170 4.87 7.98 1.16
C VAL A 170 3.99 6.87 1.75
N PRO A 171 4.36 5.59 1.56
CA PRO A 171 3.60 4.46 2.10
C PRO A 171 3.65 4.42 3.63
N ALA A 172 2.48 4.29 4.24
CA ALA A 172 2.27 4.06 5.67
C ALA A 172 1.33 2.85 5.82
N ALA A 173 1.93 1.67 5.73
CA ALA A 173 1.22 0.39 5.70
C ALA A 173 0.59 0.02 7.05
N GLY A 174 -0.52 -0.70 7.00
CA GLY A 174 -1.04 -1.41 8.17
C GLY A 174 -1.90 -0.59 9.14
N ALA A 175 -2.28 -1.26 10.24
CA ALA A 175 -3.03 -0.67 11.34
C ALA A 175 -2.13 0.19 12.25
N PRO A 176 -2.44 1.48 12.45
CA PRO A 176 -1.68 2.32 13.36
C PRO A 176 -1.77 1.82 14.81
N GLU A 177 -0.63 1.57 15.43
CA GLU A 177 -0.49 1.05 16.79
C GLU A 177 -1.29 -0.23 17.05
N GLY A 178 -1.55 -1.04 16.00
CA GLY A 178 -2.32 -2.28 16.13
C GLY A 178 -3.82 -2.10 16.43
N ARG A 179 -4.34 -0.87 16.52
CA ARG A 179 -5.76 -0.59 16.91
C ARG A 179 -6.81 -1.23 16.02
N TYR A 180 -6.43 -1.60 14.80
CA TYR A 180 -7.32 -2.17 13.80
C TYR A 180 -6.79 -3.48 13.20
N ALA A 181 -5.72 -4.03 13.77
CA ALA A 181 -5.14 -5.28 13.31
C ALA A 181 -6.11 -6.44 13.56
N ARG A 182 -6.33 -7.29 12.54
CA ARG A 182 -7.21 -8.46 12.63
C ARG A 182 -6.49 -9.72 13.14
N ALA A 183 -5.18 -9.75 13.02
CA ALA A 183 -4.30 -10.81 13.49
C ALA A 183 -3.01 -10.17 14.04
N ASP A 184 -2.28 -10.92 14.86
CA ASP A 184 -0.97 -10.52 15.39
C ASP A 184 0.12 -10.43 14.30
N THR A 185 -0.13 -11.04 13.14
CA THR A 185 0.70 -10.99 11.94
C THR A 185 0.41 -9.82 11.03
N ALA A 186 -0.71 -9.11 11.21
CA ALA A 186 -1.11 -8.04 10.30
C ALA A 186 -0.09 -6.90 10.28
N CYS A 187 0.07 -6.25 9.12
CA CYS A 187 0.90 -5.05 9.06
C CYS A 187 0.37 -3.99 10.02
N GLY A 188 1.29 -3.31 10.70
CA GLY A 188 1.01 -2.13 11.49
C GLY A 188 2.14 -1.10 11.43
N LEU A 189 1.83 0.07 11.99
CA LEU A 189 2.73 1.22 12.03
C LEU A 189 2.69 1.84 13.44
N GLY A 190 3.82 1.76 14.15
CA GLY A 190 4.02 2.45 15.42
C GLY A 190 4.62 3.86 15.24
N ALA A 191 4.63 4.63 16.33
CA ALA A 191 5.30 5.94 16.37
C ALA A 191 6.77 5.88 15.93
N ASP A 192 7.54 4.89 16.43
CA ASP A 192 8.94 4.67 16.04
C ASP A 192 9.10 4.36 14.54
N ASP A 193 8.11 3.68 13.93
CA ASP A 193 8.12 3.40 12.49
C ASP A 193 7.86 4.68 11.69
N ALA A 194 6.91 5.50 12.14
CA ALA A 194 6.61 6.78 11.53
C ALA A 194 7.82 7.74 11.61
N GLU A 195 8.50 7.80 12.75
CA GLU A 195 9.74 8.56 12.93
C GLU A 195 10.83 8.05 11.98
N ALA A 196 11.05 6.73 11.92
CA ALA A 196 12.04 6.14 11.02
C ALA A 196 11.75 6.40 9.53
N ILE A 197 10.46 6.47 9.13
CA ILE A 197 10.07 6.88 7.78
C ILE A 197 10.41 8.36 7.56
N ALA A 198 10.03 9.23 8.49
CA ALA A 198 10.25 10.67 8.38
C ALA A 198 11.75 11.02 8.33
N ASP A 199 12.56 10.46 9.22
CA ASP A 199 14.00 10.65 9.28
C ASP A 199 14.69 10.22 7.98
N ALA A 200 14.25 9.08 7.43
CA ALA A 200 14.81 8.57 6.19
C ALA A 200 14.46 9.42 4.96
N LEU A 201 13.31 10.10 4.98
CA LEU A 201 12.90 11.01 3.91
C LEU A 201 13.54 12.39 4.03
N GLY A 202 13.87 12.82 5.26
CA GLY A 202 14.37 14.17 5.55
C GLY A 202 13.41 15.26 5.08
N ASP A 203 13.92 16.48 4.91
CA ASP A 203 13.14 17.61 4.40
C ASP A 203 12.76 17.41 2.93
N PRO A 204 11.57 17.87 2.49
CA PRO A 204 11.21 17.85 1.08
C PRO A 204 12.15 18.73 0.26
N GLY A 205 12.65 18.19 -0.86
CA GLY A 205 13.44 18.95 -1.82
C GLY A 205 12.65 20.08 -2.48
N GLU A 206 13.34 20.98 -3.19
CA GLU A 206 12.69 22.08 -3.90
C GLU A 206 11.64 21.57 -4.90
N GLY A 207 10.39 22.02 -4.76
CA GLY A 207 9.27 21.59 -5.58
C GLY A 207 8.79 20.16 -5.32
N GLU A 208 9.37 19.43 -4.36
CA GLU A 208 8.91 18.09 -3.99
C GLU A 208 7.55 18.15 -3.28
N ARG A 209 6.60 17.35 -3.78
CA ARG A 209 5.29 17.16 -3.18
C ARG A 209 5.17 15.75 -2.65
N ARG A 210 4.92 15.65 -1.35
CA ARG A 210 4.67 14.39 -0.67
C ARG A 210 3.18 14.17 -0.49
N ILE A 211 2.75 12.95 -0.77
CA ILE A 211 1.37 12.50 -0.58
C ILE A 211 1.43 11.27 0.31
N LEU A 212 0.73 11.33 1.43
CA LEU A 212 0.61 10.19 2.30
C LEU A 212 -0.24 9.11 1.62
N LEU A 213 0.27 7.89 1.54
CA LEU A 213 -0.47 6.72 1.11
C LEU A 213 -0.64 5.81 2.33
N SER A 214 -1.84 5.76 2.92
CA SER A 214 -2.03 5.03 4.18
C SER A 214 -3.32 4.25 4.22
N TRP A 215 -3.34 3.11 4.91
CA TRP A 215 -4.60 2.42 5.15
C TRP A 215 -5.53 3.21 6.08
N ALA A 216 -4.99 3.86 7.11
CA ALA A 216 -5.77 4.66 8.06
C ALA A 216 -5.69 6.16 7.75
N ALA A 217 -6.81 6.87 7.89
CA ALA A 217 -6.84 8.32 7.81
C ALA A 217 -6.04 9.01 8.94
N PRO A 218 -5.39 10.15 8.68
CA PRO A 218 -4.94 11.08 9.72
C PRO A 218 -6.08 11.50 10.67
N ALA A 219 -5.74 11.72 11.95
CA ALA A 219 -6.67 12.38 12.87
C ALA A 219 -6.99 13.82 12.44
N ALA A 220 -8.15 14.34 12.84
CA ALA A 220 -8.74 15.65 12.47
C ALA A 220 -9.61 15.67 11.20
N ILE A 221 -9.83 14.53 10.55
CA ILE A 221 -10.69 14.41 9.36
C ILE A 221 -12.18 14.20 9.75
N GLY A 222 -12.66 14.99 10.72
CA GLY A 222 -14.09 15.21 10.96
C GLY A 222 -14.92 14.04 11.51
N ALA A 223 -14.32 13.01 12.12
CA ALA A 223 -15.05 11.94 12.79
C ALA A 223 -14.79 11.95 14.31
N GLU A 224 -15.82 11.69 15.10
CA GLU A 224 -15.72 11.42 16.55
C GLU A 224 -15.59 9.90 16.79
N GLY A 225 -14.89 9.49 17.85
CA GLY A 225 -14.78 8.09 18.25
C GLY A 225 -13.70 7.27 17.52
N GLY A 226 -13.86 5.94 17.45
CA GLY A 226 -12.86 5.00 16.89
C GLY A 226 -12.53 5.18 15.40
N ASP A 227 -13.33 5.98 14.69
CA ASP A 227 -13.18 6.34 13.28
C ASP A 227 -12.59 7.76 13.07
N ALA A 228 -12.16 8.44 14.14
CA ALA A 228 -11.59 9.78 14.11
C ALA A 228 -10.26 9.93 13.35
N GLY A 229 -9.74 8.85 12.75
CA GLY A 229 -8.40 8.76 12.20
C GLY A 229 -7.33 8.52 13.26
N SER A 230 -6.07 8.45 12.83
CA SER A 230 -4.92 8.15 13.68
C SER A 230 -4.06 9.39 13.94
N PRO A 231 -3.79 9.72 15.22
CA PRO A 231 -2.84 10.77 15.57
C PRO A 231 -1.42 10.53 15.08
N SER A 232 -0.94 9.27 15.10
CA SER A 232 0.41 8.94 14.58
C SER A 232 0.51 9.16 13.08
N ILE A 233 -0.57 8.91 12.34
CA ILE A 233 -0.63 9.18 10.89
C ILE A 233 -0.70 10.68 10.62
N ALA A 234 -1.42 11.45 11.43
CA ALA A 234 -1.41 12.91 11.35
C ALA A 234 -0.03 13.51 11.66
N ALA A 235 0.65 13.00 12.69
CA ALA A 235 2.01 13.41 13.03
C ALA A 235 2.99 13.08 11.90
N LEU A 236 2.92 11.87 11.33
CA LEU A 236 3.71 11.49 10.16
C LEU A 236 3.47 12.45 8.98
N ALA A 237 2.20 12.66 8.60
CA ALA A 237 1.83 13.54 7.50
C ALA A 237 2.37 14.96 7.69
N SER A 238 2.25 15.51 8.90
CA SER A 238 2.81 16.82 9.27
C SER A 238 4.33 16.85 9.15
N THR A 239 5.02 15.83 9.67
CA THR A 239 6.49 15.78 9.72
C THR A 239 7.09 15.68 8.33
N ILE A 240 6.51 14.85 7.46
CA ILE A 240 6.97 14.72 6.08
C ILE A 240 6.51 15.88 5.18
N GLY A 241 5.69 16.81 5.68
CA GLY A 241 5.13 17.92 4.90
C GLY A 241 4.08 17.49 3.86
N ALA A 242 3.42 16.35 4.07
CA ALA A 242 2.37 15.87 3.18
C ALA A 242 1.10 16.72 3.34
N ARG A 243 0.69 17.38 2.25
CA ARG A 243 -0.56 18.15 2.19
C ARG A 243 -1.76 17.33 1.69
N HIS A 244 -1.49 16.17 1.11
CA HIS A 244 -2.53 15.30 0.54
C HIS A 244 -2.39 13.89 1.07
N ALA A 245 -3.52 13.17 1.11
CA ALA A 245 -3.54 11.78 1.53
C ALA A 245 -4.47 10.93 0.65
N LEU A 246 -4.04 9.72 0.35
CA LEU A 246 -4.84 8.64 -0.25
C LEU A 246 -5.03 7.58 0.84
N VAL A 247 -6.28 7.35 1.25
CA VAL A 247 -6.58 6.54 2.45
C VAL A 247 -7.70 5.54 2.24
N ALA A 248 -7.73 4.41 2.96
CA ALA A 248 -8.81 3.41 2.81
C ALA A 248 -9.82 3.39 3.97
N TRP A 249 -9.44 3.90 5.14
CA TRP A 249 -10.25 3.91 6.36
C TRP A 249 -10.39 5.35 6.90
N PRO A 250 -11.52 5.76 7.50
CA PRO A 250 -12.74 4.97 7.75
C PRO A 250 -13.60 4.67 6.53
N GLU A 251 -14.24 3.50 6.55
CA GLU A 251 -15.13 3.06 5.46
C GLU A 251 -16.26 4.04 5.23
N SER A 252 -16.80 4.67 6.27
CA SER A 252 -17.88 5.67 6.17
C SER A 252 -17.60 6.81 5.20
N HIS A 253 -16.34 7.05 4.83
CA HIS A 253 -15.93 8.09 3.89
C HIS A 253 -15.54 7.56 2.50
N ALA A 254 -15.65 6.25 2.25
CA ALA A 254 -15.30 5.62 0.97
C ALA A 254 -15.85 6.38 -0.25
N GLY A 255 -14.99 6.65 -1.23
CA GLY A 255 -15.34 7.38 -2.45
C GLY A 255 -15.51 8.90 -2.29
N ARG A 256 -15.26 9.46 -1.09
CA ARG A 256 -15.28 10.91 -0.88
C ARG A 256 -13.89 11.51 -1.07
N VAL A 257 -13.88 12.72 -1.61
CA VAL A 257 -12.71 13.60 -1.59
C VAL A 257 -13.03 14.74 -0.62
N LEU A 258 -12.23 14.88 0.43
CA LEU A 258 -12.34 15.97 1.40
C LEU A 258 -11.29 17.01 1.08
N SER A 259 -11.74 18.26 0.95
CA SER A 259 -10.89 19.44 0.80
C SER A 259 -11.01 20.26 2.08
N SER A 260 -9.95 20.33 2.89
CA SER A 260 -9.85 21.31 3.97
C SER A 260 -8.96 22.44 3.48
N ASP A 261 -9.53 23.50 2.91
CA ASP A 261 -9.00 24.78 2.41
C ASP A 261 -7.60 24.85 1.71
N ASP A 262 -6.85 23.76 1.61
CA ASP A 262 -5.51 23.60 1.00
C ASP A 262 -5.07 22.11 0.91
N ALA A 263 -5.74 21.18 1.61
CA ALA A 263 -5.38 19.75 1.68
C ALA A 263 -6.48 18.85 1.10
N VAL A 264 -6.13 18.05 0.09
CA VAL A 264 -7.03 17.05 -0.52
C VAL A 264 -6.76 15.66 0.07
N THR A 265 -7.77 15.07 0.71
CA THR A 265 -7.75 13.66 1.13
C THR A 265 -8.78 12.87 0.34
N ALA A 266 -8.37 11.75 -0.27
CA ALA A 266 -9.26 10.87 -1.02
C ALA A 266 -9.40 9.51 -0.35
N PHE A 267 -10.64 9.04 -0.20
CA PHE A 267 -10.97 7.76 0.43
C PHE A 267 -11.22 6.67 -0.60
N ALA A 268 -10.46 5.58 -0.49
CA ALA A 268 -10.46 4.45 -1.40
C ALA A 268 -11.74 3.61 -1.24
N PRO A 269 -12.62 3.57 -2.26
CA PRO A 269 -13.76 2.67 -2.29
C PRO A 269 -13.33 1.21 -2.53
N ALA A 270 -14.20 0.26 -2.20
CA ALA A 270 -13.92 -1.15 -2.46
C ALA A 270 -13.98 -1.46 -3.96
N LEU A 271 -13.05 -2.31 -4.44
CA LEU A 271 -13.04 -2.81 -5.81
C LEU A 271 -14.19 -3.78 -6.10
N ALA A 272 -14.78 -4.38 -5.08
CA ALA A 272 -15.96 -5.23 -5.18
C ALA A 272 -16.64 -5.32 -3.80
N GLY A 273 -17.76 -6.03 -3.74
CA GLY A 273 -18.56 -6.11 -2.53
C GLY A 273 -19.82 -5.24 -2.61
N PRO A 274 -20.66 -5.30 -1.56
CA PRO A 274 -21.89 -4.52 -1.49
C PRO A 274 -21.60 -3.02 -1.51
N GLU A 275 -22.53 -2.24 -2.05
CA GLU A 275 -22.51 -0.79 -1.88
C GLU A 275 -22.41 -0.44 -0.38
N LEU A 276 -21.56 0.50 -0.04
CA LEU A 276 -21.48 0.99 1.32
C LEU A 276 -22.65 1.95 1.57
N VAL A 277 -23.49 1.61 2.54
CA VAL A 277 -24.49 2.54 3.08
C VAL A 277 -23.86 3.30 4.25
N ARG A 278 -23.72 4.61 4.10
CA ARG A 278 -23.15 5.49 5.13
C ARG A 278 -24.16 5.79 6.24
N ALA A 279 -23.68 6.31 7.35
CA ALA A 279 -24.52 6.67 8.50
C ALA A 279 -25.61 7.71 8.17
N ASP A 280 -25.38 8.56 7.16
CA ASP A 280 -26.34 9.55 6.65
C ASP A 280 -27.33 8.97 5.62
N GLY A 281 -27.29 7.65 5.36
CA GLY A 281 -28.13 6.96 4.38
C GLY A 281 -27.65 7.09 2.93
N SER A 282 -26.61 7.89 2.65
CA SER A 282 -26.03 7.96 1.32
C SER A 282 -25.29 6.66 0.96
N ARG A 283 -25.18 6.37 -0.33
CA ARG A 283 -24.55 5.16 -0.85
C ARG A 283 -23.22 5.48 -1.53
N ALA A 284 -22.23 4.61 -1.34
CA ALA A 284 -20.98 4.61 -2.08
C ALA A 284 -20.93 3.35 -2.96
N PRO A 285 -20.85 3.47 -4.29
CA PRO A 285 -20.69 2.30 -5.15
C PRO A 285 -19.32 1.64 -4.95
N SER A 286 -19.27 0.32 -5.07
CA SER A 286 -18.04 -0.48 -5.04
C SER A 286 -17.34 -0.43 -6.39
N ARG A 287 -16.69 0.70 -6.67
CA ARG A 287 -15.90 0.94 -7.89
C ARG A 287 -14.71 1.84 -7.56
N PRO A 288 -13.58 1.73 -8.29
CA PRO A 288 -12.44 2.60 -8.09
C PRO A 288 -12.82 4.10 -8.17
N LEU A 289 -12.16 4.91 -7.36
CA LEU A 289 -12.20 6.37 -7.48
C LEU A 289 -11.16 6.83 -8.50
N LEU A 290 -11.60 7.50 -9.57
CA LEU A 290 -10.70 8.08 -10.56
C LEU A 290 -10.24 9.47 -10.11
N LEU A 291 -8.93 9.65 -10.04
CA LEU A 291 -8.27 10.89 -9.66
C LEU A 291 -7.28 11.28 -10.75
N THR A 292 -6.96 12.55 -10.82
CA THR A 292 -5.84 13.06 -11.63
C THR A 292 -4.72 13.46 -10.68
N ILE A 293 -3.54 12.93 -10.92
CA ILE A 293 -2.31 13.45 -10.33
C ILE A 293 -1.69 14.40 -11.34
N GLY A 294 -1.32 15.59 -10.90
CA GLY A 294 -0.63 16.58 -11.74
C GLY A 294 0.23 17.55 -10.92
N PRO A 295 0.76 18.61 -11.54
CA PRO A 295 1.65 19.56 -10.89
C PRO A 295 1.06 20.15 -9.63
N SER A 296 -0.24 20.41 -9.60
CA SER A 296 -0.96 20.98 -8.45
C SER A 296 -1.29 19.99 -7.33
N GLY A 297 -0.93 18.71 -7.46
CA GLY A 297 -1.26 17.66 -6.50
C GLY A 297 -2.34 16.70 -7.03
N ILE A 298 -3.23 16.26 -6.14
CA ILE A 298 -4.37 15.39 -6.48
C ILE A 298 -5.60 16.24 -6.78
N GLY A 299 -6.24 15.96 -7.90
CA GLY A 299 -7.57 16.46 -8.25
C GLY A 299 -8.52 15.33 -8.64
N THR A 300 -9.79 15.64 -8.82
CA THR A 300 -10.76 14.72 -9.42
C THR A 300 -10.58 14.71 -10.93
N THR A 301 -10.60 13.54 -11.56
CA THR A 301 -10.72 13.48 -13.02
C THR A 301 -12.07 14.07 -13.41
N PRO A 302 -12.15 15.07 -14.32
CA PRO A 302 -13.42 15.48 -14.89
C PRO A 302 -14.14 14.24 -15.40
N ALA A 303 -15.43 14.10 -15.10
CA ALA A 303 -16.22 13.08 -15.76
C ALA A 303 -16.05 13.29 -17.28
N PRO A 304 -15.81 12.23 -18.08
CA PRO A 304 -15.89 12.39 -19.53
C PRO A 304 -17.25 13.01 -19.82
N ASP A 305 -17.27 14.12 -20.57
CA ASP A 305 -18.49 14.76 -21.01
C ASP A 305 -19.42 13.66 -21.52
N SER A 306 -20.55 13.47 -20.84
CA SER A 306 -21.51 12.47 -21.27
C SER A 306 -21.99 12.90 -22.66
N PRO A 307 -21.96 12.01 -23.66
CA PRO A 307 -22.41 12.34 -25.01
C PRO A 307 -23.88 12.75 -25.03
#